data_AF-A0A832G2R4-F1
#
_entry.id   AF-A0A832G2R4-F1
#
_cell.length_a   1.000
_cell.length_b   1.000
_cell.length_c   1.000
_cell.angle_alpha   90.00
_cell.angle_beta   90.00
_cell.angle_gamma   90.00
#
_symmetry.space_group_name_H-M   'P 1'
#
loop_
_entity.id
_entity.type
_entity.pdbx_description
1 polymer ?
#
loop_
_entity_poly.entity_id
_entity_poly.type
_entity_poly.pdbx_seq_one_letter_code
_entity_poly.pdbx_strand_id
1 'polypeptide(L)'
;MAWDLWIALVLLFLGIVYGYTRPGKEDRVAIMKKGIFAGVVLGVVFGLLIGILVPGISVVGATIGTTIAFLIIAVIFALFFIVGTIIGDFLERKRS
;
A
#
# COMPACT_ATOMS: atom_id res chain seq x y z
N MET A 1 0.68 -4.65 15.78
CA MET A 1 0.37 -6.11 15.88
C MET A 1 0.94 -6.74 14.64
N ALA A 2 1.67 -7.86 14.72
CA ALA A 2 2.51 -8.42 13.63
C ALA A 2 1.82 -8.72 12.26
N TRP A 3 0.51 -8.56 12.14
CA TRP A 3 -0.26 -8.80 10.91
C TRP A 3 0.15 -7.89 9.75
N ASP A 4 0.49 -6.63 10.05
CA ASP A 4 1.04 -5.67 9.11
C ASP A 4 2.37 -6.15 8.50
N LEU A 5 3.24 -6.76 9.31
CA LEU A 5 4.51 -7.33 8.89
C LEU A 5 4.30 -8.52 7.94
N TRP A 6 3.39 -9.44 8.27
CA TRP A 6 3.08 -10.59 7.41
C TRP A 6 2.53 -10.15 6.05
N ILE A 7 1.64 -9.16 6.04
CA ILE A 7 1.11 -8.59 4.79
C ILE A 7 2.22 -7.92 3.98
N ALA A 8 3.11 -7.16 4.63
CA ALA A 8 4.25 -6.53 3.97
C ALA A 8 5.19 -7.56 3.32
N LEU A 9 5.44 -8.70 3.98
CA LEU A 9 6.23 -9.80 3.42
C LEU A 9 5.55 -10.44 2.20
N VAL A 10 4.23 -10.64 2.25
CA VAL A 10 3.47 -11.14 1.10
C VAL A 10 3.55 -10.15 -0.07
N LEU A 11 3.37 -8.85 0.19
CA LEU A 11 3.48 -7.81 -0.84
C LEU A 11 4.90 -7.72 -1.42
N LEU A 12 5.93 -7.88 -0.59
CA LEU A 12 7.30 -7.97 -1.06
C LEU A 12 7.48 -9.16 -2.01
N PHE A 13 6.99 -10.34 -1.63
CA PHE A 13 7.08 -11.54 -2.47
C PHE A 13 6.30 -11.38 -3.78
N LEU A 14 5.08 -10.84 -3.73
CA LEU A 14 4.29 -10.53 -4.92
C LEU A 14 5.00 -9.51 -5.82
N GLY A 15 5.66 -8.51 -5.23
CA GLY A 15 6.50 -7.58 -5.96
C GLY A 15 7.64 -8.30 -6.68
N ILE A 16 8.35 -9.21 -6.01
CA ILE A 16 9.43 -10.01 -6.61
C ILE A 16 8.91 -10.81 -7.81
N VAL A 17 7.80 -11.51 -7.66
CA VAL A 17 7.18 -12.28 -8.75
C VAL A 17 6.79 -11.35 -9.90
N TYR A 18 6.18 -10.21 -9.60
CA TYR A 18 5.74 -9.26 -10.62
C TYR A 18 6.94 -8.69 -11.42
N GLY A 19 7.99 -8.22 -10.74
CA GLY A 19 9.21 -7.72 -11.38
C GLY A 19 9.94 -8.79 -12.18
N TYR A 20 9.99 -10.03 -11.66
CA TYR A 20 10.60 -11.14 -12.39
C TYR A 20 9.85 -11.50 -13.68
N THR A 21 8.52 -11.41 -13.69
CA THR A 21 7.70 -11.72 -14.88
C THR A 21 7.66 -10.59 -15.90
N ARG A 22 7.89 -9.33 -15.49
CA ARG A 22 7.80 -8.14 -16.35
C ARG A 22 8.99 -7.19 -16.14
N PRO A 23 10.22 -7.66 -16.38
CA PRO A 23 11.44 -6.94 -16.03
C PRO A 23 11.49 -5.55 -16.68
N GLY A 24 11.69 -4.52 -15.86
CA GLY A 24 11.97 -3.15 -16.29
C GLY A 24 10.82 -2.40 -16.99
N LYS A 25 9.61 -2.97 -17.06
CA LYS A 25 8.41 -2.31 -17.63
C LYS A 25 7.50 -1.70 -16.56
N GLU A 26 7.91 -1.71 -15.31
CA GLU A 26 7.07 -1.27 -14.22
C GLU A 26 7.12 0.24 -13.98
N ASP A 27 5.95 0.86 -14.03
CA ASP A 27 5.78 2.24 -13.59
C ASP A 27 5.61 2.29 -12.05
N ARG A 28 6.75 2.37 -11.36
CA ARG A 28 6.83 2.48 -9.90
C ARG A 28 6.15 3.75 -9.37
N VAL A 29 6.14 4.82 -10.17
CA VAL A 29 5.45 6.07 -9.82
C VAL A 29 3.94 5.86 -9.88
N ALA A 30 3.43 5.16 -10.89
CA ALA A 30 2.02 4.80 -10.96
C ALA A 30 1.60 3.87 -9.81
N ILE A 31 2.45 2.91 -9.41
CA ILE A 31 2.19 2.06 -8.23
C ILE A 31 2.03 2.94 -6.98
N MET A 32 2.94 3.87 -6.74
CA MET A 32 2.86 4.78 -5.60
C MET A 32 1.62 5.68 -5.65
N LYS A 33 1.31 6.27 -6.82
CA LYS A 33 0.11 7.10 -7.00
C LYS A 33 -1.17 6.32 -6.74
N LYS A 34 -1.27 5.09 -7.23
CA LYS A 34 -2.42 4.20 -6.97
C LYS A 34 -2.54 3.84 -5.50
N GLY A 35 -1.41 3.56 -4.82
CA GLY A 35 -1.37 3.32 -3.38
C GLY A 35 -1.86 4.52 -2.58
N ILE A 36 -1.36 5.73 -2.87
CA ILE A 36 -1.81 6.98 -2.24
C ILE A 36 -3.31 7.19 -2.48
N PHE A 37 -3.77 7.05 -3.72
CA PHE A 37 -5.19 7.21 -4.07
C PHE A 37 -6.06 6.23 -3.28
N ALA A 38 -5.70 4.95 -3.25
CA ALA A 38 -6.42 3.95 -2.47
C ALA A 38 -6.41 4.25 -0.97
N GLY A 39 -5.27 4.68 -0.42
CA GLY A 39 -5.13 5.07 0.98
C GLY A 39 -6.04 6.24 1.36
N VAL A 40 -6.10 7.29 0.53
CA VAL A 40 -7.00 8.43 0.73
C VAL A 40 -8.46 7.99 0.65
N VAL A 41 -8.84 7.28 -0.41
CA VAL A 41 -10.24 6.87 -0.63
C VAL A 41 -10.74 5.99 0.52
N LEU A 42 -9.99 4.93 0.86
CA LEU A 42 -10.37 4.03 1.95
C LEU A 42 -10.38 4.78 3.29
N GLY A 43 -9.38 5.60 3.52
CA GLY A 43 -9.25 6.42 4.71
C GLY A 43 -10.45 7.33 4.97
N VAL A 44 -10.91 8.05 3.95
CA VAL A 44 -12.08 8.92 4.03
C VAL A 44 -13.35 8.10 4.21
N VAL A 45 -13.54 7.03 3.43
CA VAL A 45 -14.75 6.19 3.51
C VAL A 45 -14.90 5.57 4.90
N PHE A 46 -13.87 4.90 5.42
CA PHE A 46 -13.93 4.30 6.76
C PHE A 46 -14.03 5.35 7.86
N GLY A 47 -13.38 6.50 7.67
CA GLY A 47 -13.44 7.62 8.59
C GLY A 47 -14.84 8.21 8.76
N LEU A 48 -15.53 8.43 7.64
CA LEU A 48 -16.93 8.88 7.64
C LEU A 48 -17.84 7.83 8.27
N LEU A 49 -17.66 6.54 7.93
CA LEU A 49 -18.44 5.46 8.52
C LEU A 49 -18.29 5.42 10.05
N ILE A 50 -17.06 5.49 10.56
CA ILE A 50 -16.80 5.50 12.01
C ILE A 50 -17.39 6.76 12.66
N GLY A 51 -17.17 7.92 12.06
CA GLY A 51 -17.65 9.20 12.56
C GLY A 51 -19.18 9.28 12.68
N ILE A 52 -19.90 8.68 11.72
CA ILE A 52 -21.37 8.73 11.67
C ILE A 52 -22.01 7.64 12.54
N LEU A 53 -21.45 6.42 12.51
CA LEU A 53 -22.08 5.25 13.12
C LEU A 53 -21.72 5.04 14.60
N VAL A 54 -20.65 5.66 15.10
CA VAL A 54 -20.19 5.48 16.49
C VAL A 54 -20.53 6.71 17.33
N PRO A 55 -21.49 6.61 18.26
CA PRO A 55 -21.86 7.74 19.12
C PRO A 55 -20.68 8.27 19.94
N GLY A 56 -20.57 9.59 20.05
CA GLY A 56 -19.52 10.26 20.83
C GLY A 56 -18.18 10.43 20.10
N ILE A 57 -18.05 9.96 18.85
CA ILE A 57 -16.86 10.20 18.02
C ILE A 57 -17.07 11.43 17.13
N SER A 58 -16.06 12.31 17.06
CA SER A 58 -16.05 13.43 16.11
C SER A 58 -15.91 12.91 14.68
N VAL A 59 -16.86 13.25 13.80
CA VAL A 59 -16.82 12.88 12.37
C VAL A 59 -15.54 13.40 11.71
N VAL A 60 -15.20 14.67 11.97
CA VAL A 60 -14.00 15.31 11.41
C VAL A 60 -12.73 14.64 11.95
N GLY A 61 -12.68 14.41 13.27
CA GLY A 61 -11.53 13.76 13.91
C GLY A 61 -11.32 12.32 13.41
N ALA A 62 -12.38 11.53 13.33
CA ALA A 62 -12.34 10.17 12.80
C ALA A 62 -11.86 10.17 11.35
N THR A 63 -12.43 11.03 10.50
CA THR A 63 -12.10 11.08 9.08
C THR A 63 -10.64 11.44 8.84
N ILE A 64 -10.12 12.45 9.53
CA ILE A 64 -8.71 12.84 9.40
C ILE A 64 -7.80 11.73 9.93
N GLY A 65 -8.09 11.19 11.11
CA GLY A 65 -7.27 10.17 11.75
C GLY A 65 -7.17 8.89 10.93
N THR A 66 -8.30 8.37 10.44
CA THR A 66 -8.32 7.17 9.60
C THR A 66 -7.66 7.44 8.25
N THR A 67 -7.86 8.61 7.66
CA THR A 67 -7.23 8.95 6.38
C THR A 67 -5.73 8.95 6.47
N ILE A 68 -5.18 9.55 7.51
CA ILE A 68 -3.73 9.54 7.76
C ILE A 68 -3.23 8.10 7.98
N ALA A 69 -3.94 7.31 8.80
CA ALA A 69 -3.55 5.94 9.08
C ALA A 69 -3.51 5.06 7.81
N PHE A 70 -4.57 5.08 7.00
CA PHE A 70 -4.65 4.33 5.75
C PHE A 70 -3.62 4.82 4.72
N LEU A 71 -3.37 6.12 4.64
CA LEU A 71 -2.36 6.68 3.74
C LEU A 71 -0.97 6.17 4.10
N ILE A 72 -0.59 6.22 5.37
CA ILE A 72 0.71 5.73 5.85
C ILE A 72 0.87 4.24 5.52
N ILE A 73 -0.13 3.42 5.84
CA ILE A 73 -0.11 1.98 5.57
C ILE A 73 0.01 1.71 4.06
N ALA A 74 -0.79 2.38 3.23
CA ALA A 74 -0.78 2.19 1.79
C ALA A 74 0.56 2.58 1.16
N VAL A 75 1.19 3.66 1.63
CA VAL A 75 2.52 4.08 1.20
C VAL A 75 3.57 3.03 1.59
N ILE A 76 3.56 2.56 2.84
CA ILE A 76 4.50 1.52 3.31
C ILE A 76 4.35 0.27 2.44
N PHE A 77 3.13 -0.20 2.22
CA PHE A 77 2.83 -1.37 1.39
C PHE A 77 3.26 -1.20 -0.07
N ALA A 78 3.03 -0.02 -0.65
CA ALA A 78 3.53 0.31 -1.98
C ALA A 78 5.06 0.28 -2.05
N LEU A 79 5.76 0.78 -1.02
CA LEU A 79 7.22 0.72 -0.95
C LEU A 79 7.73 -0.73 -0.90
N PHE A 80 7.16 -1.58 -0.05
CA PHE A 80 7.54 -2.99 0.01
C PHE A 80 7.32 -3.71 -1.33
N PHE A 81 6.19 -3.44 -1.98
CA PHE A 81 5.93 -3.98 -3.30
C PHE A 81 6.97 -3.51 -4.34
N ILE A 82 7.26 -2.20 -4.40
CA ILE A 82 8.27 -1.62 -5.32
C ILE A 82 9.67 -2.18 -5.05
N VAL A 83 10.06 -2.36 -3.79
CA VAL A 83 11.34 -3.00 -3.45
C VAL A 83 11.37 -4.43 -3.95
N GLY A 84 10.27 -5.17 -3.78
CA GLY A 84 10.12 -6.51 -4.31
C GLY A 84 10.32 -6.54 -5.82
N THR A 85 9.69 -5.62 -6.54
CA THR A 85 9.80 -5.61 -8.00
C THR A 85 11.19 -5.26 -8.50
N ILE A 86 11.92 -4.38 -7.81
CA ILE A 86 13.34 -4.12 -8.07
C ILE A 86 14.16 -5.41 -7.93
N ILE A 87 13.92 -6.19 -6.88
CA ILE A 87 14.61 -7.47 -6.65
C ILE A 87 14.27 -8.47 -7.77
N GLY A 88 12.99 -8.56 -8.17
CA GLY A 88 12.53 -9.39 -9.27
C GLY A 88 13.21 -9.03 -10.60
N ASP A 89 13.24 -7.74 -10.94
CA ASP A 89 13.95 -7.20 -12.11
C ASP A 89 15.43 -7.61 -12.10
N PHE A 90 16.11 -7.53 -10.95
CA PHE A 90 17.52 -7.90 -10.84
C PHE A 90 17.77 -9.41 -10.96
N LEU A 91 16.86 -10.25 -10.47
CA LEU A 91 16.97 -11.71 -10.58
C LEU A 91 16.79 -12.19 -12.01
N GLU A 92 15.89 -11.57 -12.78
CA GLU A 92 15.70 -11.87 -14.20
C GLU A 92 16.95 -11.51 -15.00
N ARG A 93 17.52 -10.31 -14.79
CA ARG A 93 18.73 -9.85 -15.49
C ARG A 93 19.97 -10.72 -15.28
N LYS A 94 20.05 -11.48 -14.18
CA LYS A 94 21.17 -12.40 -13.91
C LYS A 94 21.01 -13.75 -14.60
N ARG A 95 19.79 -14.08 -15.04
CA ARG A 95 19.48 -15.35 -15.70
C ARG A 95 19.66 -15.26 -17.21
N SER A 96 19.39 -14.09 -17.79
CA SER A 96 19.59 -13.76 -19.20
C SER A 96 21.04 -13.36 -19.48
#